data_AF-A0A2E0SMV9-F1
#
_entry.id   AF-A0A2E0SMV9-F1
#
_cell.length_a   1.000
_cell.length_b   1.000
_cell.length_c   1.000
_cell.angle_alpha   90.00
_cell.angle_beta   90.00
_cell.angle_gamma   90.00
#
_symmetry.space_group_name_H-M   'P 1'
#
loop_
_entity.id
_entity.type
_entity.pdbx_description
1 polymer ?
#
loop_
_entity_poly.entity_id
_entity_poly.type
_entity_poly.pdbx_seq_one_letter_code
_entity_poly.pdbx_strand_id
1 'polypeptide(L)'
;MSDTDENEWFVLVHLNHKIKPLDRGDRYEDPLDDALQDAGFGELNGGGTAISDTGEITSSDIELTLYDLQNGIPFVIALLTELGAPKGSKLVVMNDENEPQQEIPVGTVEGVALRIKSDWLDESSPHAEEFNTLLDELMTQYTDDFELQGSWQGDDFSELYFYGASAATITNTIESSLKNYSFGSQCELRMITPVNA
;
A
#
# COMPACT_ATOMS: atom_id res chain seq x y z
N MET A 1 -7.67 -28.71 -36.64
CA MET A 1 -8.14 -28.43 -35.27
C MET A 1 -7.28 -27.29 -34.81
N SER A 2 -7.92 -26.17 -34.50
CA SER A 2 -7.31 -24.87 -34.29
C SER A 2 -6.29 -24.91 -33.17
N ASP A 3 -5.09 -24.42 -33.44
CA ASP A 3 -4.21 -23.86 -32.43
C ASP A 3 -5.02 -22.80 -31.66
N THR A 4 -5.42 -23.13 -30.44
CA THR A 4 -5.73 -22.10 -29.45
C THR A 4 -4.37 -21.63 -28.98
N ASP A 5 -3.84 -20.58 -29.59
CA ASP A 5 -2.78 -19.80 -28.97
C ASP A 5 -3.32 -19.35 -27.61
N GLU A 6 -2.87 -20.01 -26.54
CA GLU A 6 -3.02 -19.54 -25.18
C GLU A 6 -2.17 -18.26 -25.10
N ASN A 7 -2.76 -17.13 -25.48
CA ASN A 7 -2.10 -15.84 -25.36
C ASN A 7 -1.94 -15.54 -23.87
N GLU A 8 -0.72 -15.73 -23.37
CA GLU A 8 -0.26 -15.23 -22.09
C GLU A 8 -0.09 -13.71 -22.17
N TRP A 9 -0.66 -13.01 -21.20
CA TRP A 9 -0.56 -11.55 -21.11
C TRP A 9 0.25 -11.18 -19.89
N PHE A 10 1.35 -10.45 -20.11
CA PHE A 10 2.10 -9.87 -19.02
C PHE A 10 1.40 -8.61 -18.50
N VAL A 11 1.06 -8.61 -17.22
CA VAL A 11 0.37 -7.50 -16.55
C VAL A 11 1.15 -7.10 -15.30
N LEU A 12 1.48 -5.81 -15.21
CA LEU A 12 2.12 -5.23 -14.03
C LEU A 12 1.07 -4.54 -13.17
N VAL A 13 0.99 -4.90 -11.89
CA VAL A 13 0.25 -4.12 -10.89
C VAL A 13 1.23 -3.19 -10.21
N HIS A 14 1.11 -1.89 -10.46
CA HIS A 14 1.81 -0.86 -9.73
C HIS A 14 0.99 -0.44 -8.50
N LEU A 15 1.49 -0.71 -7.31
CA LEU A 15 0.89 -0.35 -6.03
C LEU A 15 1.49 0.96 -5.50
N ASN A 16 0.63 1.97 -5.32
CA ASN A 16 0.97 3.20 -4.58
C ASN A 16 0.91 2.95 -3.06
N HIS A 17 1.66 1.95 -2.60
CA HIS A 17 1.65 1.50 -1.22
C HIS A 17 3.07 1.42 -0.66
N LYS A 18 3.30 2.12 0.45
CA LYS A 18 4.56 2.12 1.21
C LYS A 18 4.63 0.92 2.16
N ILE A 19 4.64 -0.27 1.58
CA ILE A 19 4.56 -1.55 2.28
C ILE A 19 5.85 -2.37 2.10
N LYS A 20 6.28 -3.10 3.13
CA LYS A 20 7.48 -3.96 3.04
C LYS A 20 7.19 -5.21 2.23
N PRO A 21 8.21 -5.85 1.62
CA PRO A 21 8.00 -7.03 0.79
C PRO A 21 7.25 -8.19 1.47
N LEU A 22 7.55 -8.49 2.74
CA LEU A 22 6.84 -9.57 3.46
C LEU A 22 5.37 -9.22 3.69
N ASP A 23 5.09 -8.01 4.18
CA ASP A 23 3.71 -7.56 4.41
C ASP A 23 2.93 -7.45 3.09
N ARG A 24 3.60 -7.12 1.99
CA ARG A 24 3.02 -7.11 0.64
C ARG A 24 2.65 -8.52 0.17
N GLY A 25 3.52 -9.49 0.45
CA GLY A 25 3.28 -10.90 0.18
C GLY A 25 1.97 -11.36 0.83
N ASP A 26 1.90 -11.21 2.16
CA ASP A 26 0.74 -11.60 2.96
C ASP A 26 -0.54 -10.87 2.54
N ARG A 27 -0.45 -9.57 2.23
CA ARG A 27 -1.62 -8.73 1.96
C ARG A 27 -2.14 -8.84 0.53
N TYR A 28 -1.25 -8.97 -0.46
CA TYR A 28 -1.60 -8.86 -1.87
C TYR A 28 -1.14 -10.06 -2.68
N GLU A 29 0.14 -10.46 -2.60
CA GLU A 29 0.68 -11.45 -3.54
C GLU A 29 0.06 -12.83 -3.30
N ASP A 30 0.10 -13.35 -2.08
CA ASP A 30 -0.41 -14.68 -1.78
C ASP A 30 -1.92 -14.79 -2.06
N PRO A 31 -2.78 -13.86 -1.59
CA PRO A 31 -4.21 -13.95 -1.89
C PRO A 31 -4.55 -13.77 -3.37
N LEU A 32 -3.78 -12.95 -4.09
CA LEU A 32 -4.00 -12.70 -5.51
C LEU A 32 -3.57 -13.90 -6.36
N ASP A 33 -2.42 -14.50 -6.06
CA ASP A 33 -1.90 -15.66 -6.77
C ASP A 33 -2.83 -16.87 -6.58
N ASP A 34 -3.19 -17.18 -5.32
CA ASP A 34 -4.14 -18.25 -4.99
C ASP A 34 -5.47 -18.08 -5.76
N ALA A 35 -6.04 -16.88 -5.73
CA ALA A 35 -7.33 -16.59 -6.35
C ALA A 35 -7.27 -16.63 -7.88
N LEU A 36 -6.16 -16.19 -8.49
CA LEU A 36 -5.97 -16.26 -9.94
C LEU A 36 -5.82 -17.70 -10.43
N GLN A 37 -5.04 -18.52 -9.71
CA GLN A 37 -4.83 -19.92 -10.02
C GLN A 37 -6.13 -20.73 -9.85
N ASP A 38 -6.85 -20.53 -8.74
CA ASP A 38 -8.14 -21.19 -8.48
C ASP A 38 -9.19 -20.87 -9.55
N ALA A 39 -9.20 -19.63 -10.06
CA ALA A 39 -10.09 -19.21 -11.13
C ALA A 39 -9.61 -19.64 -12.53
N GLY A 40 -8.35 -20.09 -12.66
CA GLY A 40 -7.71 -20.40 -13.95
C GLY A 40 -7.49 -19.16 -14.82
N PHE A 41 -7.37 -17.98 -14.22
CA PHE A 41 -7.20 -16.70 -14.95
C PHE A 41 -5.74 -16.30 -15.11
N GLY A 42 -4.84 -16.81 -14.28
CA GLY A 42 -3.43 -16.45 -14.33
C GLY A 42 -2.64 -16.93 -13.11
N GLU A 43 -1.44 -16.39 -12.99
CA GLU A 43 -0.51 -16.62 -11.88
C GLU A 43 0.41 -15.41 -11.68
N LEU A 44 1.08 -15.37 -10.52
CA LEU A 44 2.02 -14.33 -10.13
C LEU A 44 3.46 -14.78 -10.44
N ASN A 45 4.26 -13.94 -11.08
CA ASN A 45 5.60 -14.30 -11.57
C ASN A 45 6.74 -13.60 -10.84
N GLY A 46 6.45 -12.53 -10.10
CA GLY A 46 7.48 -11.69 -9.52
C GLY A 46 6.95 -10.38 -8.96
N GLY A 47 7.87 -9.51 -8.58
CA GLY A 47 7.55 -8.19 -8.06
C GLY A 47 8.78 -7.35 -7.79
N GLY A 48 8.56 -6.04 -7.66
CA GLY A 48 9.59 -5.05 -7.43
C GLY A 48 9.25 -4.15 -6.24
N THR A 49 10.26 -3.58 -5.60
CA THR A 49 10.08 -2.54 -4.57
C THR A 49 10.88 -1.33 -4.99
N ALA A 50 10.20 -0.21 -5.18
CA ALA A 50 10.86 1.06 -5.42
C ALA A 50 11.24 1.69 -4.07
N ILE A 51 12.49 2.14 -3.98
CA ILE A 51 13.01 2.87 -2.83
C ILE A 51 13.55 4.23 -3.26
N SER A 52 13.44 5.22 -2.38
CA SER A 52 14.08 6.52 -2.53
C SER A 52 15.59 6.43 -2.29
N ASP A 53 16.30 7.54 -2.53
CA ASP A 53 17.72 7.68 -2.18
C ASP A 53 18.00 7.51 -0.67
N THR A 54 16.97 7.68 0.18
CA THR A 54 17.05 7.50 1.63
C THR A 54 16.63 6.09 2.08
N GLY A 55 16.35 5.19 1.14
CA GLY A 55 15.89 3.83 1.42
C GLY A 55 14.42 3.74 1.85
N GLU A 56 13.64 4.82 1.71
CA GLU A 56 12.20 4.82 1.97
C GLU A 56 11.47 4.10 0.83
N ILE A 57 10.59 3.16 1.15
CA ILE A 57 9.73 2.54 0.15
C ILE A 57 8.77 3.58 -0.42
N THR A 58 8.74 3.69 -1.74
CA THR A 58 7.88 4.65 -2.46
C THR A 58 6.69 3.97 -3.12
N SER A 59 6.89 2.77 -3.65
CA SER A 59 5.87 1.95 -4.29
C SER A 59 6.35 0.50 -4.42
N SER A 60 5.45 -0.38 -4.87
CA SER A 60 5.79 -1.76 -5.22
C SER A 60 5.12 -2.17 -6.51
N ASP A 61 5.72 -3.12 -7.20
CA ASP A 61 5.17 -3.75 -8.38
C ASP A 61 4.90 -5.22 -8.11
N ILE A 62 3.83 -5.76 -8.67
CA ILE A 62 3.50 -7.18 -8.71
C ILE A 62 3.36 -7.57 -10.19
N GLU A 63 4.04 -8.63 -10.60
CA GLU A 63 4.08 -9.10 -11.98
C GLU A 63 3.18 -10.32 -12.15
N LEU A 64 2.26 -10.28 -13.11
CA LEU A 64 1.26 -11.31 -13.37
C LEU A 64 1.37 -11.82 -14.81
N THR A 65 1.09 -13.11 -15.01
CA THR A 65 0.68 -13.67 -16.30
C THR A 65 -0.81 -13.95 -16.24
N LEU A 66 -1.58 -13.38 -17.17
CA LEU A 66 -3.00 -13.71 -17.33
C LEU A 66 -3.21 -14.56 -18.59
N TYR A 67 -3.94 -15.66 -18.47
CA TYR A 67 -4.33 -16.52 -19.59
C TYR A 67 -5.67 -16.10 -20.20
N ASP A 68 -6.48 -15.36 -19.43
CA ASP A 68 -7.73 -14.77 -19.87
C ASP A 68 -7.74 -13.29 -19.49
N LEU A 69 -7.26 -12.43 -20.39
CA LEU A 69 -7.21 -10.99 -20.14
C LEU A 69 -8.60 -10.39 -19.89
N GLN A 70 -9.64 -10.90 -20.56
CA GLN A 70 -10.98 -10.33 -20.50
C GLN A 70 -11.62 -10.52 -19.12
N ASN A 71 -11.44 -11.69 -18.52
CA ASN A 71 -11.97 -12.01 -17.19
C ASN A 71 -10.96 -11.73 -16.07
N GLY A 72 -9.67 -11.89 -16.33
CA GLY A 72 -8.59 -11.68 -15.36
C GLY A 72 -8.46 -10.22 -14.93
N ILE A 73 -8.52 -9.25 -15.85
CA ILE A 73 -8.42 -7.82 -15.49
C ILE A 73 -9.49 -7.37 -14.49
N PRO A 74 -10.81 -7.54 -14.73
CA PRO A 74 -11.82 -7.13 -13.76
C PRO A 74 -11.72 -7.93 -12.45
N PHE A 75 -11.27 -9.19 -12.50
CA PHE A 75 -11.03 -10.01 -11.31
C PHE A 75 -9.92 -9.44 -10.43
N VAL A 76 -8.74 -9.16 -11.00
CA VAL A 76 -7.60 -8.55 -10.30
C VAL A 76 -8.00 -7.19 -9.70
N ILE A 77 -8.71 -6.35 -10.47
CA ILE A 77 -9.17 -5.04 -9.98
C ILE A 77 -10.09 -5.18 -8.77
N ALA A 78 -11.06 -6.10 -8.81
CA ALA A 78 -11.99 -6.33 -7.72
C ALA A 78 -11.26 -6.82 -6.47
N LEU A 79 -10.38 -7.81 -6.61
CA LEU A 79 -9.64 -8.40 -5.49
C LEU A 79 -8.67 -7.38 -4.87
N LEU A 80 -7.87 -6.67 -5.67
CA LEU A 80 -6.99 -5.61 -5.15
C LEU A 80 -7.77 -4.51 -4.43
N THR A 81 -8.97 -4.18 -4.91
CA THR A 81 -9.83 -3.19 -4.25
C THR A 81 -10.32 -3.72 -2.90
N GLU A 82 -10.71 -4.99 -2.81
CA GLU A 82 -11.11 -5.66 -1.57
C GLU A 82 -9.96 -5.75 -0.56
N LEU A 83 -8.75 -6.08 -1.02
CA LEU A 83 -7.53 -6.13 -0.21
C LEU A 83 -7.04 -4.74 0.23
N GLY A 84 -7.70 -3.68 -0.23
CA GLY A 84 -7.45 -2.31 0.20
C GLY A 84 -6.29 -1.64 -0.52
N ALA A 85 -6.10 -1.93 -1.81
CA ALA A 85 -5.12 -1.23 -2.64
C ALA A 85 -5.33 0.29 -2.55
N PRO A 86 -4.26 1.08 -2.32
CA PRO A 86 -4.40 2.53 -2.21
C PRO A 86 -4.71 3.20 -3.54
N LYS A 87 -5.41 4.34 -3.49
CA LYS A 87 -5.57 5.23 -4.65
C LYS A 87 -4.21 5.58 -5.25
N GLY A 88 -4.18 5.74 -6.57
CA GLY A 88 -2.95 5.95 -7.34
C GLY A 88 -2.25 4.67 -7.77
N SER A 89 -2.77 3.50 -7.36
CA SER A 89 -2.35 2.21 -7.92
C SER A 89 -2.95 1.99 -9.32
N LYS A 90 -2.33 1.13 -10.12
CA LYS A 90 -2.80 0.83 -11.49
C LYS A 90 -2.37 -0.56 -11.95
N LEU A 91 -3.16 -1.15 -12.84
CA LEU A 91 -2.74 -2.25 -13.69
C LEU A 91 -2.17 -1.67 -14.98
N VAL A 92 -1.10 -2.28 -15.49
CA VAL A 92 -0.47 -1.96 -16.77
C VAL A 92 -0.41 -3.24 -17.60
N VAL A 93 -1.21 -3.30 -18.64
CA VAL A 93 -1.15 -4.39 -19.62
C VAL A 93 -0.02 -4.09 -20.59
N MET A 94 0.90 -5.04 -20.75
CA MET A 94 2.09 -4.90 -21.56
C MET A 94 1.86 -5.54 -22.94
N ASN A 95 2.47 -4.98 -23.98
CA ASN A 95 2.51 -5.61 -25.31
C ASN A 95 3.68 -6.62 -25.43
N ASP A 96 3.79 -7.28 -26.58
CA ASP A 96 4.85 -8.27 -26.87
C ASP A 96 6.29 -7.70 -26.82
N GLU A 97 6.45 -6.38 -26.87
CA GLU A 97 7.74 -5.68 -26.75
C GLU A 97 8.04 -5.21 -25.31
N ASN A 98 7.22 -5.64 -24.33
CA ASN A 98 7.25 -5.19 -22.94
C ASN A 98 7.10 -3.67 -22.78
N GLU A 99 6.24 -3.05 -23.59
CA GLU A 99 5.85 -1.66 -23.46
C GLU A 99 4.40 -1.54 -22.95
N PRO A 100 4.07 -0.51 -22.14
CA PRO A 100 2.71 -0.26 -21.69
C PRO A 100 1.73 -0.06 -22.86
N GLN A 101 0.77 -0.98 -23.01
CA GLN A 101 -0.31 -0.88 -23.99
C GLN A 101 -1.56 -0.21 -23.40
N GLN A 102 -1.87 -0.50 -22.13
CA GLN A 102 -3.03 0.03 -21.43
C GLN A 102 -2.74 0.21 -19.95
N GLU A 103 -3.14 1.34 -19.38
CA GLU A 103 -3.14 1.57 -17.93
C GLU A 103 -4.58 1.66 -17.41
N ILE A 104 -4.84 0.99 -16.28
CA ILE A 104 -6.17 0.92 -15.66
C ILE A 104 -6.02 1.26 -14.17
N PRO A 105 -6.60 2.37 -13.67
CA PRO A 105 -6.55 2.71 -12.26
C PRO A 105 -7.21 1.63 -11.38
N VAL A 106 -6.64 1.40 -10.21
CA VAL A 106 -7.18 0.52 -9.17
C VAL A 106 -6.94 1.13 -7.79
N GLY A 107 -7.70 0.65 -6.80
CA GLY A 107 -7.54 1.05 -5.42
C GLY A 107 -8.43 2.21 -5.02
N THR A 108 -8.92 2.15 -3.79
CA THR A 108 -9.91 3.10 -3.25
C THR A 108 -9.50 3.65 -1.90
N VAL A 109 -8.57 2.99 -1.22
CA VAL A 109 -8.09 3.36 0.11
C VAL A 109 -7.21 4.60 0.03
N GLU A 110 -7.33 5.48 1.01
CA GLU A 110 -6.53 6.69 1.14
C GLU A 110 -5.46 6.52 2.22
N GLY A 111 -4.32 7.18 2.05
CA GLY A 111 -3.18 7.05 2.94
C GLY A 111 -2.74 8.37 3.55
N VAL A 112 -2.30 8.32 4.80
CA VAL A 112 -1.70 9.44 5.54
C VAL A 112 -0.42 8.98 6.22
N ALA A 113 0.66 9.73 6.04
CA ALA A 113 1.90 9.57 6.80
C ALA A 113 1.88 10.47 8.03
N LEU A 114 2.21 9.91 9.19
CA LEU A 114 2.54 10.64 10.41
C LEU A 114 4.06 10.70 10.53
N ARG A 115 4.63 11.90 10.40
CA ARG A 115 6.05 12.16 10.64
C ARG A 115 6.29 12.49 12.11
N ILE A 116 7.32 11.86 12.67
CA ILE A 116 7.79 11.99 14.05
C ILE A 116 9.31 12.17 14.06
N LYS A 117 9.89 12.57 15.19
CA LYS A 117 11.34 12.45 15.37
C LYS A 117 11.74 10.98 15.52
N SER A 118 12.85 10.60 14.90
CA SER A 118 13.30 9.20 14.93
C SER A 118 13.72 8.72 16.31
N ASP A 119 14.23 9.61 17.16
CA ASP A 119 14.63 9.26 18.52
C ASP A 119 13.44 8.81 19.38
N TRP A 120 12.20 9.18 19.05
CA TRP A 120 11.01 8.73 19.80
C TRP A 120 10.73 7.23 19.68
N LEU A 121 11.29 6.56 18.66
CA LEU A 121 11.22 5.11 18.53
C LEU A 121 12.26 4.39 19.40
N ASP A 122 13.23 5.11 19.96
CA ASP A 122 14.21 4.57 20.91
C ASP A 122 13.62 4.59 22.32
N GLU A 123 13.64 3.45 23.02
CA GLU A 123 13.15 3.31 24.40
C GLU A 123 13.81 4.29 25.39
N SER A 124 15.01 4.80 25.07
CA SER A 124 15.71 5.79 25.90
C SER A 124 15.19 7.23 25.72
N SER A 125 14.33 7.48 24.74
CA SER A 125 13.74 8.80 24.52
C SER A 125 12.79 9.20 25.65
N PRO A 126 12.81 10.47 26.09
CA PRO A 126 11.85 10.97 27.07
C PRO A 126 10.41 10.94 26.57
N HIS A 127 10.17 10.74 25.26
CA HIS A 127 8.83 10.66 24.67
C HIS A 127 8.40 9.23 24.30
N ALA A 128 9.25 8.21 24.50
CA ALA A 128 8.96 6.84 24.06
C ALA A 128 7.67 6.28 24.67
N GLU A 129 7.48 6.42 25.98
CA GLU A 129 6.30 5.90 26.68
C GLU A 129 5.00 6.61 26.24
N GLU A 130 5.01 7.95 26.17
CA GLU A 130 3.87 8.72 25.71
C GLU A 130 3.54 8.43 24.23
N PHE A 131 4.56 8.27 23.39
CA PHE A 131 4.38 7.97 21.97
C PHE A 131 3.85 6.55 21.74
N ASN A 132 4.36 5.55 22.46
CA ASN A 132 3.82 4.20 22.42
C ASN A 132 2.37 4.15 22.89
N THR A 133 2.02 4.93 23.92
CA THR A 133 0.63 5.07 24.38
C THR A 133 -0.27 5.63 23.26
N LEU A 134 0.16 6.68 22.58
CA LEU A 134 -0.56 7.23 21.43
C LEU A 134 -0.74 6.18 20.32
N LEU A 135 0.31 5.43 19.97
CA LEU A 135 0.23 4.39 18.94
C LEU A 135 -0.74 3.28 19.33
N ASP A 136 -0.67 2.79 20.57
CA ASP A 136 -1.58 1.78 21.08
C ASP A 136 -3.03 2.28 21.04
N GLU A 137 -3.30 3.54 21.41
CA GLU A 137 -4.63 4.15 21.30
C GLU A 137 -5.12 4.18 19.84
N LEU A 138 -4.27 4.64 18.92
CA LEU A 138 -4.62 4.71 17.50
C LEU A 138 -4.90 3.33 16.91
N MET A 139 -4.09 2.32 17.25
CA MET A 139 -4.16 0.96 16.72
C MET A 139 -5.24 0.10 17.38
N THR A 140 -5.82 0.51 18.51
CA THR A 140 -6.85 -0.26 19.21
C THR A 140 -8.24 0.35 19.14
N GLN A 141 -8.35 1.69 19.08
CA GLN A 141 -9.65 2.37 19.13
C GLN A 141 -10.26 2.65 17.75
N TYR A 142 -9.42 2.74 16.71
CA TYR A 142 -9.83 3.21 15.38
C TYR A 142 -9.59 2.17 14.27
N THR A 143 -9.57 0.89 14.63
CA THR A 143 -9.33 -0.22 13.69
C THR A 143 -10.35 -0.30 12.55
N ASP A 144 -11.57 0.23 12.77
CA ASP A 144 -12.61 0.29 11.74
C ASP A 144 -12.38 1.45 10.75
N ASP A 145 -11.59 2.46 11.13
CA ASP A 145 -11.34 3.66 10.32
C ASP A 145 -10.06 3.54 9.48
N PHE A 146 -8.99 3.00 10.08
CA PHE A 146 -7.69 2.85 9.43
C PHE A 146 -6.77 1.85 10.14
N GLU A 147 -5.70 1.48 9.43
CA GLU A 147 -4.67 0.54 9.88
C GLU A 147 -3.28 1.15 9.68
N LEU A 148 -2.36 0.88 10.61
CA LEU A 148 -0.93 1.13 10.41
C LEU A 148 -0.35 0.01 9.55
N GLN A 149 -0.02 0.31 8.29
CA GLN A 149 0.43 -0.70 7.31
C GLN A 149 1.92 -0.61 6.96
N GLY A 150 2.65 0.33 7.58
CA GLY A 150 4.10 0.43 7.38
C GLY A 150 4.75 1.54 8.16
N SER A 151 6.07 1.55 8.13
CA SER A 151 6.89 2.62 8.66
C SER A 151 8.23 2.73 7.93
N TRP A 152 8.82 3.91 8.01
CA TRP A 152 10.19 4.18 7.60
C TRP A 152 10.92 4.94 8.71
N GLN A 153 12.17 4.55 8.97
CA GLN A 153 13.01 5.17 9.98
C GLN A 153 14.22 5.81 9.29
N GLY A 154 14.28 7.14 9.30
CA GLY A 154 15.44 7.91 8.91
C GLY A 154 16.26 8.37 10.11
N ASP A 155 17.32 9.14 9.86
CA ASP A 155 18.21 9.65 10.92
C ASP A 155 17.52 10.71 11.80
N ASP A 156 16.92 11.73 11.18
CA ASP A 156 16.30 12.85 11.89
C ASP A 156 14.79 12.64 12.16
N PHE A 157 14.10 11.98 11.21
CA PHE A 157 12.67 11.76 11.28
C PHE A 157 12.28 10.37 10.79
N SER A 158 11.16 9.89 11.31
CA SER A 158 10.52 8.64 10.90
C SER A 158 9.10 8.92 10.43
N GLU A 159 8.57 8.08 9.55
CA GLU A 159 7.18 8.16 9.08
C GLU A 159 6.45 6.85 9.38
N LEU A 160 5.22 6.98 9.86
CA LEU A 160 4.27 5.88 10.04
C LEU A 160 3.15 6.02 9.02
N TYR A 161 2.83 4.95 8.30
CA TYR A 161 1.89 5.00 7.18
C TYR A 161 0.55 4.36 7.55
N PHE A 162 -0.47 5.20 7.64
CA PHE A 162 -1.83 4.79 7.94
C PHE A 162 -2.66 4.77 6.66
N TYR A 163 -3.46 3.73 6.49
CA TYR A 163 -4.33 3.55 5.34
C TYR A 163 -5.75 3.22 5.78
N GLY A 164 -6.75 3.82 5.14
CA GLY A 164 -8.16 3.67 5.48
C GLY A 164 -9.10 4.29 4.45
N ALA A 165 -10.40 4.24 4.70
CA ALA A 165 -11.40 4.68 3.72
C ALA A 165 -11.37 6.19 3.45
N SER A 166 -10.84 7.00 4.37
CA SER A 166 -10.75 8.45 4.22
C SER A 166 -9.53 9.05 4.92
N ALA A 167 -8.62 9.66 4.16
CA ALA A 167 -7.50 10.43 4.66
C ALA A 167 -7.95 11.63 5.51
N ALA A 168 -9.12 12.19 5.26
CA ALA A 168 -9.69 13.24 6.12
C ALA A 168 -10.04 12.68 7.50
N THR A 169 -10.67 11.50 7.57
CA THR A 169 -10.93 10.81 8.85
C THR A 169 -9.63 10.50 9.57
N ILE A 170 -8.66 9.87 8.88
CA ILE A 170 -7.35 9.53 9.46
C ILE A 170 -6.66 10.77 10.02
N THR A 171 -6.57 11.84 9.23
CA THR A 171 -5.92 13.09 9.63
C THR A 171 -6.60 13.69 10.85
N ASN A 172 -7.93 13.88 10.81
CA ASN A 172 -8.67 14.50 11.91
C ASN A 172 -8.57 13.69 13.20
N THR A 173 -8.59 12.37 13.11
CA THR A 173 -8.44 11.47 14.26
C THR A 173 -7.05 11.61 14.86
N ILE A 174 -5.98 11.44 14.06
CA ILE A 174 -4.60 11.54 14.57
C ILE A 174 -4.32 12.95 15.12
N GLU A 175 -4.72 14.02 14.43
CA GLU A 175 -4.57 15.40 14.93
C GLU A 175 -5.30 15.63 16.26
N SER A 176 -6.46 15.01 16.44
CA SER A 176 -7.23 15.14 17.69
C SER A 176 -6.56 14.38 18.84
N SER A 177 -6.04 13.19 18.59
CA SER A 177 -5.28 12.42 19.57
C SER A 177 -3.98 13.14 19.98
N LEU A 178 -3.24 13.70 19.00
CA LEU A 178 -1.99 14.42 19.25
C LEU A 178 -2.15 15.64 20.18
N LYS A 179 -3.33 16.25 20.28
CA LYS A 179 -3.59 17.38 21.18
C LYS A 179 -3.48 17.01 22.67
N ASN A 180 -3.55 15.72 22.99
CA ASN A 180 -3.42 15.24 24.36
C ASN A 180 -1.96 15.07 24.78
N TYR A 181 -1.00 15.22 23.86
CA TYR A 181 0.41 14.93 24.09
C TYR A 181 1.29 16.17 23.93
N SER A 182 2.27 16.31 24.83
CA SER A 182 3.15 17.49 24.87
C SER A 182 4.01 17.63 23.60
N PHE A 183 4.34 16.51 22.96
CA PHE A 183 5.10 16.48 21.71
C PHE A 183 4.23 16.68 20.46
N GLY A 184 2.90 16.66 20.56
CA GLY A 184 2.01 16.55 19.40
C GLY A 184 2.18 17.65 18.36
N SER A 185 2.53 18.88 18.77
CA SER A 185 2.79 20.00 17.85
C SER A 185 4.11 19.87 17.06
N GLN A 186 4.94 18.87 17.36
CA GLN A 186 6.17 18.56 16.63
C GLN A 186 5.95 17.48 15.55
N CYS A 187 4.75 16.89 15.49
CA CYS A 187 4.38 15.93 14.46
C CYS A 187 3.86 16.64 13.20
N GLU A 188 3.98 15.98 12.05
CA GLU A 188 3.42 16.44 10.77
C GLU A 188 2.61 15.31 10.14
N LEU A 189 1.43 15.64 9.61
CA LEU A 189 0.60 14.70 8.85
C LEU A 189 0.60 15.10 7.38
N ARG A 190 0.76 14.12 6.49
CA ARG A 190 0.79 14.33 5.04
C ARG A 190 0.00 13.23 4.34
N MET A 191 -0.90 13.63 3.44
CA MET A 191 -1.56 12.70 2.54
C MET A 191 -0.53 12.07 1.58
N ILE A 192 -0.56 10.74 1.46
CA ILE A 192 0.38 9.98 0.62
C ILE A 192 -0.31 9.27 -0.57
N THR A 193 -1.62 9.44 -0.69
CA THR A 193 -2.40 9.05 -1.88
C THR A 193 -2.87 10.30 -2.64
N PRO A 194 -3.08 10.21 -3.97
CA PRO A 194 -3.58 11.33 -4.76
C PRO A 194 -5.01 11.73 -4.35
N VAL A 195 -5.31 13.03 -4.42
CA VAL A 195 -6.63 13.61 -4.08
C VAL A 195 -7.70 13.28 -5.13
N ASN A 196 -7.29 13.09 -6.39
CA ASN A 196 -8.16 12.69 -7.49
C ASN A 196 -7.53 11.47 -8.18
N ALA A 197 -8.25 10.34 -8.19
CA ALA A 197 -7.95 9.17 -9.00
C ALA A 197 -9.14 8.92 -9.92
#